data_AF-A0A1G6DW36-F1
#
_entry.id   AF-A0A1G6DW36-F1
#
_cell.length_a   1.000
_cell.length_b   1.000
_cell.length_c   1.000
_cell.angle_alpha   90.00
_cell.angle_beta   90.00
_cell.angle_gamma   90.00
#
_symmetry.space_group_name_H-M   'P 1'
#
loop_
_entity.id
_entity.type
_entity.pdbx_description
1 polymer ?
#
loop_
_entity_poly.entity_id
_entity_poly.type
_entity_poly.pdbx_seq_one_letter_code
_entity_poly.pdbx_strand_id
1 'polypeptide(L)'
;MFTTTQVGSWPRSRDMLKALRDRRLGKMSRAEFDAVADEEVRRTVRIQEEAGMDILVDGEHRRDNFYSFITEKMEGTRLMSLAEMLDEVEDKSGFEELLGTLDVPASAIRNPTCVGRLERREPLAVQDFQFVKSLTDKPVKITLPGPYLLSRSMWVPGYTKNVYVDQKEMGDDVVRILREELLDLAAAGCEFVQFDEPVLTEVVMSAECGRRTFM
;
A
#
# COMPACT_ATOMS: atom_id res chain seq x y z
N MET A 1 -10.44 0.99 -31.41
CA MET A 1 -11.27 1.37 -30.23
C MET A 1 -10.32 1.61 -29.06
N PHE A 2 -10.64 2.53 -28.15
CA PHE A 2 -9.75 2.91 -27.03
C PHE A 2 -10.29 2.33 -25.72
N THR A 3 -9.46 1.55 -25.01
CA THR A 3 -9.78 0.96 -23.70
C THR A 3 -9.72 2.01 -22.59
N THR A 4 -10.69 1.96 -21.68
CA THR A 4 -10.88 2.91 -20.58
C THR A 4 -10.77 2.22 -19.22
N THR A 5 -10.08 2.87 -18.29
CA THR A 5 -9.91 2.41 -16.89
C THR A 5 -9.58 3.59 -15.98
N GLN A 6 -9.54 3.34 -14.68
CA GLN A 6 -9.12 4.29 -13.65
C GLN A 6 -7.75 3.91 -13.09
N VAL A 7 -7.03 4.86 -12.47
CA VAL A 7 -5.67 4.61 -11.95
C VAL A 7 -5.69 3.68 -10.73
N GLY A 8 -6.60 3.89 -9.77
CA GLY A 8 -6.68 3.13 -8.53
C GLY A 8 -7.74 3.68 -7.58
N SER A 9 -7.31 4.44 -6.56
CA SER A 9 -8.16 4.99 -5.50
C SER A 9 -9.37 5.81 -5.98
N TRP A 10 -10.49 5.70 -5.26
CA TRP A 10 -11.70 6.51 -5.47
C TRP A 10 -11.99 7.47 -4.31
N PRO A 11 -12.77 8.54 -4.54
CA PRO A 11 -13.23 9.42 -3.46
C PRO A 11 -14.01 8.62 -2.40
N ARG A 12 -13.60 8.78 -1.13
CA ARG A 12 -14.22 8.07 0.01
C ARG A 12 -15.44 8.84 0.50
N SER A 13 -16.53 8.13 0.78
CA SER A 13 -17.71 8.72 1.40
C SER A 13 -17.43 9.17 2.85
N ARG A 14 -18.36 9.94 3.42
CA ARG A 14 -18.29 10.33 4.85
C ARG A 14 -18.30 9.11 5.77
N ASP A 15 -19.06 8.09 5.40
CA ASP A 15 -19.17 6.86 6.19
C ASP A 15 -17.88 6.05 6.13
N MET A 16 -17.25 5.97 4.96
CA MET A 16 -15.93 5.34 4.80
C MET A 16 -14.84 6.06 5.58
N LEU A 17 -14.82 7.40 5.52
CA LEU A 17 -13.86 8.21 6.30
C LEU A 17 -14.06 8.03 7.81
N LYS A 18 -15.30 7.94 8.26
CA LYS A 18 -15.62 7.63 9.67
C LYS A 18 -15.18 6.21 10.04
N ALA A 19 -15.43 5.22 9.20
CA ALA A 19 -15.03 3.83 9.42
C ALA A 19 -13.50 3.69 9.53
N LEU A 20 -12.73 4.32 8.62
CA LEU A 20 -11.26 4.36 8.70
C LEU A 20 -10.78 4.97 10.03
N ARG A 21 -11.37 6.09 10.45
CA ARG A 21 -11.04 6.74 11.72
C ARG A 21 -11.36 5.84 12.91
N ASP A 22 -12.55 5.26 12.95
CA ASP A 22 -13.02 4.43 14.06
C ASP A 22 -12.20 3.13 14.15
N ARG A 23 -11.83 2.53 13.01
CA ARG A 23 -10.94 1.36 12.93
C ARG A 23 -9.55 1.68 13.48
N ARG A 24 -8.95 2.80 13.05
CA ARG A 24 -7.65 3.27 13.55
C ARG A 24 -7.64 3.54 15.06
N LEU A 25 -8.77 3.99 15.61
CA LEU A 25 -8.93 4.25 17.05
C LEU A 25 -9.34 3.00 17.85
N GLY A 26 -9.44 1.82 17.22
CA GLY A 26 -9.89 0.59 17.87
C GLY A 26 -11.35 0.60 18.31
N LYS A 27 -12.16 1.52 17.79
CA LYS A 27 -13.59 1.69 18.10
C LYS A 27 -14.52 0.90 17.19
N MET A 28 -13.97 0.28 16.14
CA MET A 28 -14.69 -0.50 15.15
C MET A 28 -13.98 -1.83 14.93
N SER A 29 -14.75 -2.92 14.98
CA SER A 29 -14.25 -4.25 14.67
C SER A 29 -13.88 -4.37 13.19
N ARG A 30 -13.10 -5.40 12.84
CA ARG A 30 -12.72 -5.64 11.44
C ARG A 30 -13.96 -5.94 10.59
N ALA A 31 -14.87 -6.75 11.10
CA ALA A 31 -16.10 -7.12 10.39
C ALA A 31 -17.02 -5.92 10.12
N GLU A 32 -17.17 -5.00 11.08
CA GLU A 32 -17.95 -3.76 10.88
C GLU A 32 -17.29 -2.85 9.83
N PHE A 33 -15.96 -2.73 9.85
CA PHE A 33 -15.21 -1.97 8.86
C PHE A 33 -15.36 -2.57 7.46
N ASP A 34 -15.18 -3.89 7.34
CA ASP A 34 -15.29 -4.61 6.07
C ASP A 34 -16.70 -4.46 5.48
N ALA A 35 -17.75 -4.49 6.31
CA ALA A 35 -19.12 -4.28 5.85
C ALA A 35 -19.36 -2.88 5.26
N VAL A 36 -18.77 -1.82 5.84
CA VAL A 36 -18.84 -0.47 5.28
C VAL A 36 -18.05 -0.38 3.97
N ALA A 37 -16.84 -0.94 3.94
CA ALA A 37 -15.99 -0.92 2.77
C ALA A 37 -16.58 -1.72 1.59
N ASP A 38 -17.21 -2.87 1.88
CA ASP A 38 -17.95 -3.68 0.91
C ASP A 38 -19.01 -2.86 0.19
N GLU A 39 -19.76 -2.02 0.91
CA GLU A 39 -20.81 -1.20 0.31
C GLU A 39 -20.25 -0.10 -0.58
N GLU A 40 -19.16 0.54 -0.17
CA GLU A 40 -18.47 1.53 -1.02
C GLU A 40 -17.89 0.89 -2.28
N VAL A 41 -17.39 -0.33 -2.19
CA VAL A 41 -16.88 -1.09 -3.33
C VAL A 41 -18.02 -1.46 -4.28
N ARG A 42 -19.17 -1.96 -3.76
CA ARG A 42 -20.37 -2.22 -4.59
C ARG A 42 -20.82 -0.97 -5.33
N ARG A 43 -20.86 0.17 -4.63
CA ARG A 43 -21.18 1.47 -5.23
C ARG A 43 -20.18 1.86 -6.32
N THR A 44 -18.89 1.67 -6.07
CA THR A 44 -17.81 2.01 -7.00
C THR A 44 -17.85 1.15 -8.27
N VAL A 45 -18.09 -0.16 -8.12
CA VAL A 45 -18.29 -1.07 -9.27
C VAL A 45 -19.49 -0.64 -10.09
N ARG A 46 -20.66 -0.43 -9.45
CA ARG A 46 -21.89 -0.02 -10.14
C ARG A 46 -21.69 1.26 -10.95
N ILE A 47 -21.06 2.29 -10.38
CA ILE A 47 -20.83 3.57 -11.08
C ILE A 47 -19.91 3.37 -12.29
N GLN A 48 -18.84 2.57 -12.16
CA GLN A 48 -17.94 2.29 -13.29
C GLN A 48 -18.63 1.51 -14.40
N GLU A 49 -19.51 0.57 -14.06
CA GLU A 49 -20.31 -0.17 -15.03
C GLU A 49 -21.30 0.74 -15.78
N GLU A 50 -22.06 1.56 -15.06
CA GLU A 50 -22.98 2.56 -15.63
C GLU A 50 -22.25 3.57 -16.53
N ALA A 51 -21.01 3.92 -16.19
CA ALA A 51 -20.16 4.80 -16.99
C ALA A 51 -19.53 4.09 -18.22
N GLY A 52 -19.71 2.78 -18.37
CA GLY A 52 -19.19 2.03 -19.49
C GLY A 52 -17.67 1.78 -19.46
N MET A 53 -17.03 1.79 -18.29
CA MET A 53 -15.59 1.50 -18.16
C MET A 53 -15.25 0.08 -18.60
N ASP A 54 -14.12 -0.13 -19.28
CA ASP A 54 -13.73 -1.45 -19.79
C ASP A 54 -13.07 -2.31 -18.71
N ILE A 55 -12.22 -1.71 -17.87
CA ILE A 55 -11.49 -2.40 -16.79
C ILE A 55 -11.77 -1.68 -15.46
N LEU A 56 -12.30 -2.40 -14.48
CA LEU A 56 -12.75 -1.83 -13.21
C LEU A 56 -11.69 -1.90 -12.12
N VAL A 57 -11.78 -0.99 -11.14
CA VAL A 57 -10.98 -1.01 -9.90
C VAL A 57 -11.90 -1.08 -8.68
N ASP A 58 -11.39 -1.53 -7.54
CA ASP A 58 -12.14 -1.60 -6.27
C ASP A 58 -12.26 -0.23 -5.58
N GLY A 59 -11.47 0.76 -6.01
CA GLY A 59 -11.41 2.09 -5.44
C GLY A 59 -10.54 2.21 -4.19
N GLU A 60 -9.84 1.14 -3.79
CA GLU A 60 -8.94 1.09 -2.64
C GLU A 60 -9.57 1.52 -1.31
N HIS A 61 -10.88 1.29 -1.15
CA HIS A 61 -11.64 1.76 0.01
C HIS A 61 -11.17 1.17 1.33
N ARG A 62 -10.67 -0.08 1.33
CA ARG A 62 -10.15 -0.76 2.53
C ARG A 62 -8.77 -0.27 2.98
N ARG A 63 -8.11 0.57 2.18
CA ARG A 63 -6.76 1.06 2.47
C ARG A 63 -6.85 2.41 3.18
N ASP A 64 -6.17 2.55 4.31
CA ASP A 64 -6.01 3.83 5.01
C ASP A 64 -4.87 4.66 4.40
N ASN A 65 -3.80 4.00 3.95
CA ASN A 65 -2.77 4.59 3.10
C ASN A 65 -2.29 3.59 2.04
N PHE A 66 -1.40 4.05 1.15
CA PHE A 66 -1.02 3.33 -0.07
C PHE A 66 -0.31 1.98 0.19
N TYR A 67 0.39 1.81 1.31
CA TYR A 67 1.21 0.61 1.56
C TYR A 67 1.17 0.09 3.00
N SER A 68 0.47 0.73 3.94
CA SER A 68 0.31 0.28 5.34
C SER A 68 -0.32 -1.11 5.45
N PHE A 69 -1.27 -1.41 4.57
CA PHE A 69 -2.05 -2.64 4.61
C PHE A 69 -1.17 -3.90 4.54
N ILE A 70 0.03 -3.80 3.96
CA ILE A 70 0.99 -4.90 3.91
C ILE A 70 1.37 -5.37 5.33
N THR A 71 1.38 -4.46 6.32
CA THR A 71 1.78 -4.79 7.69
C THR A 71 0.75 -5.69 8.40
N GLU A 72 -0.51 -5.65 7.97
CA GLU A 72 -1.51 -6.58 8.51
C GLU A 72 -1.32 -8.00 7.98
N LYS A 73 -0.71 -8.13 6.78
CA LYS A 73 -0.66 -9.36 5.97
C LYS A 73 0.74 -9.98 5.86
N MET A 74 1.75 -9.32 6.41
CA MET A 74 3.15 -9.75 6.37
C MET A 74 3.75 -9.84 7.78
N GLU A 75 4.51 -10.89 8.02
CA GLU A 75 5.40 -11.00 9.17
C GLU A 75 6.64 -10.11 9.00
N GLY A 76 7.31 -9.83 10.11
CA GLY A 76 8.55 -9.05 10.10
C GLY A 76 8.35 -7.55 9.91
N THR A 77 7.10 -7.08 9.87
CA THR A 77 6.76 -5.65 9.72
C THR A 77 6.05 -5.11 10.97
N ARG A 78 6.26 -3.81 11.24
CA ARG A 78 5.56 -3.08 12.29
C ARG A 78 5.19 -1.68 11.80
N LEU A 79 3.95 -1.26 12.04
CA LEU A 79 3.54 0.12 11.82
C LEU A 79 4.13 0.98 12.94
N MET A 80 5.00 1.90 12.56
CA MET A 80 5.63 2.83 13.49
C MET A 80 5.26 4.25 13.13
N SER A 81 4.93 5.05 14.13
CA SER A 81 4.78 6.50 13.98
C SER A 81 6.14 7.14 13.75
N LEU A 82 6.12 8.34 13.17
CA LEU A 82 7.36 9.07 12.94
C LEU A 82 8.07 9.41 14.25
N ALA A 83 7.34 9.68 15.33
CA ALA A 83 7.92 9.90 16.65
C ALA A 83 8.75 8.70 17.14
N GLU A 84 8.31 7.48 16.85
CA GLU A 84 9.05 6.25 17.19
C GLU A 84 10.26 6.02 16.28
N MET A 85 10.32 6.70 15.12
CA MET A 85 11.45 6.67 14.20
C MET A 85 12.44 7.81 14.41
N LEU A 86 12.01 8.94 15.00
CA LEU A 86 12.82 10.17 15.10
C LEU A 86 14.17 9.97 15.81
N ASP A 87 14.28 8.98 16.70
CA ASP A 87 15.55 8.66 17.37
C ASP A 87 16.55 7.95 16.45
N GLU A 88 16.08 7.34 15.37
CA GLU A 88 16.84 6.53 14.41
C GLU A 88 17.04 7.23 13.05
N VAL A 89 16.40 8.39 12.83
CA VAL A 89 16.55 9.18 11.59
C VAL A 89 17.81 10.04 11.70
N GLU A 90 18.78 9.79 10.81
CA GLU A 90 20.06 10.52 10.73
C GLU A 90 19.88 12.02 10.44
N ASP A 91 18.88 12.41 9.64
CA ASP A 91 18.58 13.79 9.29
C ASP A 91 17.18 14.20 9.73
N LYS A 92 17.06 14.52 11.02
CA LYS A 92 15.80 14.96 11.64
C LYS A 92 15.25 16.23 10.97
N SER A 93 16.13 17.17 10.59
CA SER A 93 15.76 18.43 9.93
C SER A 93 15.15 18.25 8.54
N GLY A 94 15.80 17.48 7.66
CA GLY A 94 15.27 17.23 6.32
C GLY A 94 13.98 16.42 6.33
N PHE A 95 13.82 15.58 7.35
CA PHE A 95 12.60 14.81 7.57
C PHE A 95 11.44 15.66 8.09
N GLU A 96 11.68 16.61 8.99
CA GLU A 96 10.69 17.59 9.44
C GLU A 96 10.23 18.52 8.31
N GLU A 97 11.15 18.94 7.43
CA GLU A 97 10.86 19.76 6.25
C GLU A 97 9.97 19.03 5.22
N LEU A 98 10.21 17.74 4.98
CA LEU A 98 9.36 16.90 4.13
C LEU A 98 7.92 16.82 4.66
N LEU A 99 7.75 16.67 5.98
CA LEU A 99 6.43 16.60 6.61
C LEU A 99 5.69 17.93 6.57
N GLY A 100 6.40 19.03 6.77
CA GLY A 100 5.87 20.37 6.57
C GLY A 100 5.42 20.61 5.14
N THR A 101 6.16 20.09 4.15
CA THR A 101 5.82 20.21 2.72
C THR A 101 4.60 19.37 2.33
N LEU A 102 4.42 18.20 2.95
CA LEU A 102 3.29 17.32 2.67
C LEU A 102 1.99 17.71 3.42
N ASP A 103 2.04 18.72 4.30
CA ASP A 103 0.93 19.16 5.18
C ASP A 103 0.30 18.00 5.97
N VAL A 104 1.12 17.01 6.34
CA VAL A 104 0.65 15.85 7.12
C VAL A 104 1.23 15.92 8.52
N PRO A 105 0.41 15.89 9.58
CA PRO A 105 0.91 15.81 10.94
C PRO A 105 1.80 14.57 11.10
N ALA A 106 2.99 14.72 11.68
CA ALA A 106 3.91 13.61 11.91
C ALA A 106 3.28 12.45 12.71
N SER A 107 2.29 12.75 13.55
CA SER A 107 1.50 11.79 14.32
C SER A 107 0.44 11.03 13.52
N ALA A 108 0.10 11.50 12.31
CA ALA A 108 -0.94 10.93 11.47
C ALA A 108 -0.41 9.85 10.51
N ILE A 109 0.89 9.83 10.23
CA ILE A 109 1.52 8.86 9.34
C ILE A 109 2.10 7.71 10.18
N ARG A 110 1.71 6.49 9.84
CA ARG A 110 2.37 5.28 10.30
C ARG A 110 3.02 4.60 9.11
N ASN A 111 4.33 4.43 9.20
CA ASN A 111 5.11 3.79 8.15
C ASN A 111 5.37 2.32 8.52
N PRO A 112 5.05 1.37 7.63
CA PRO A 112 5.58 0.02 7.70
C PRO A 112 7.09 0.04 7.86
N THR A 113 7.60 -0.65 8.88
CA THR A 113 9.03 -0.78 9.17
C THR A 113 9.40 -2.24 9.26
N CYS A 114 10.49 -2.63 8.59
CA CYS A 114 11.02 -3.98 8.71
C CYS A 114 11.77 -4.16 10.03
N VAL A 115 11.24 -5.01 10.89
CA VAL A 115 11.77 -5.36 12.23
C VAL A 115 12.10 -6.85 12.38
N GLY A 116 11.80 -7.67 11.38
CA GLY A 116 12.08 -9.10 11.32
C GLY A 116 12.15 -9.58 9.87
N ARG A 117 12.46 -10.86 9.63
CA ARG A 117 12.47 -11.40 8.26
C ARG A 117 11.08 -11.31 7.65
N LEU A 118 11.01 -10.83 6.41
CA LEU A 118 9.76 -10.61 5.70
C LEU A 118 9.20 -11.92 5.19
N GLU A 119 8.02 -12.27 5.67
CA GLU A 119 7.26 -13.43 5.20
C GLU A 119 5.80 -13.04 4.98
N ARG A 120 5.19 -13.64 3.96
CA ARG A 120 3.78 -13.42 3.63
C ARG A 120 2.93 -14.32 4.53
N ARG A 121 2.07 -13.72 5.36
CA ARG A 121 1.14 -14.47 6.22
C ARG A 121 -0.10 -14.93 5.43
N GLU A 122 -0.61 -14.03 4.59
CA GLU A 122 -1.79 -14.27 3.77
C GLU A 122 -1.74 -13.45 2.47
N PRO A 123 -2.62 -13.75 1.48
CA PRO A 123 -2.69 -12.97 0.26
C PRO A 123 -3.00 -11.47 0.46
N LEU A 124 -2.23 -10.64 -0.25
CA LEU A 124 -2.23 -9.19 -0.11
C LEU A 124 -3.50 -8.55 -0.66
N ALA A 125 -4.04 -9.02 -1.78
CA ALA A 125 -5.18 -8.43 -2.47
C ALA A 125 -6.12 -9.47 -3.12
N VAL A 126 -5.80 -10.77 -3.07
CA VAL A 126 -6.64 -11.82 -3.69
C VAL A 126 -8.09 -11.80 -3.21
N GLN A 127 -8.32 -11.61 -1.90
CA GLN A 127 -9.68 -11.53 -1.35
C GLN A 127 -10.44 -10.30 -1.86
N ASP A 128 -9.76 -9.15 -1.95
CA ASP A 128 -10.33 -7.92 -2.48
C ASP A 128 -10.70 -8.08 -3.96
N PHE A 129 -9.80 -8.71 -4.74
CA PHE A 129 -10.06 -9.06 -6.13
C PHE A 129 -11.27 -9.98 -6.29
N GLN A 130 -11.33 -11.08 -5.52
CA GLN A 130 -12.43 -12.05 -5.58
C GLN A 130 -13.77 -11.39 -5.24
N PHE A 131 -13.78 -10.49 -4.26
CA PHE A 131 -14.98 -9.74 -3.91
C PHE A 131 -15.46 -8.88 -5.08
N VAL A 132 -14.59 -8.07 -5.70
CA VAL A 132 -14.99 -7.26 -6.87
C VAL A 132 -15.40 -8.15 -8.04
N LYS A 133 -14.67 -9.24 -8.29
CA LYS A 133 -14.99 -10.16 -9.38
C LYS A 133 -16.36 -10.83 -9.21
N SER A 134 -16.81 -11.03 -7.96
CA SER A 134 -18.17 -11.53 -7.69
C SER A 134 -19.29 -10.53 -8.05
N LEU A 135 -18.95 -9.26 -8.26
CA LEU A 135 -19.89 -8.18 -8.55
C LEU A 135 -19.98 -7.84 -10.05
N THR A 136 -19.05 -8.31 -10.88
CA THR A 136 -18.96 -7.93 -12.30
C THR A 136 -18.31 -9.00 -13.18
N ASP A 137 -18.78 -9.11 -14.42
CA ASP A 137 -18.14 -9.93 -15.45
C ASP A 137 -16.95 -9.23 -16.11
N LYS A 138 -16.81 -7.91 -15.95
CA LYS A 138 -15.72 -7.14 -16.55
C LYS A 138 -14.35 -7.53 -15.96
N PRO A 139 -13.25 -7.29 -16.69
CA PRO A 139 -11.91 -7.39 -16.13
C PRO A 139 -11.73 -6.42 -14.96
N VAL A 140 -11.01 -6.89 -13.93
CA VAL A 140 -10.72 -6.11 -12.72
C VAL A 140 -9.22 -5.94 -12.60
N LYS A 141 -8.80 -4.71 -12.31
CA LYS A 141 -7.40 -4.36 -12.04
C LYS A 141 -7.15 -4.22 -10.55
N ILE A 142 -6.07 -4.82 -10.08
CA ILE A 142 -5.54 -4.65 -8.72
C ILE A 142 -4.31 -3.75 -8.75
N THR A 143 -4.27 -2.75 -7.86
CA THR A 143 -3.10 -1.91 -7.62
C THR A 143 -2.32 -2.44 -6.43
N LEU A 144 -0.99 -2.49 -6.53
CA LEU A 144 -0.09 -2.86 -5.46
C LEU A 144 1.07 -1.85 -5.39
N PRO A 145 1.62 -1.57 -4.21
CA PRO A 145 2.88 -0.85 -4.12
C PRO A 145 3.99 -1.69 -4.77
N GLY A 146 4.84 -1.03 -5.54
CA GLY A 146 5.94 -1.72 -6.21
C GLY A 146 7.08 -2.14 -5.26
N PRO A 147 7.94 -3.07 -5.69
CA PRO A 147 9.02 -3.62 -4.88
C PRO A 147 10.03 -2.58 -4.42
N TYR A 148 10.37 -1.58 -5.23
CA TYR A 148 11.33 -0.55 -4.89
C TYR A 148 10.76 0.40 -3.82
N LEU A 149 9.53 0.89 -3.99
CA LEU A 149 8.84 1.67 -2.96
C LEU A 149 8.79 0.92 -1.63
N LEU A 150 8.36 -0.35 -1.63
CA LEU A 150 8.27 -1.15 -0.42
C LEU A 150 9.64 -1.32 0.25
N SER A 151 10.66 -1.68 -0.54
CA SER A 151 12.02 -1.86 -0.03
C SER A 151 12.60 -0.56 0.52
N ARG A 152 12.28 0.58 -0.12
CA ARG A 152 12.69 1.91 0.31
C ARG A 152 12.02 2.30 1.62
N SER A 153 10.70 2.24 1.65
CA SER A 153 9.89 2.76 2.76
C SER A 153 10.02 1.93 4.03
N MET A 154 10.26 0.62 3.92
CA MET A 154 10.40 -0.25 5.09
C MET A 154 11.81 -0.27 5.69
N TRP A 155 12.81 0.29 5.01
CA TRP A 155 14.20 0.27 5.46
C TRP A 155 14.48 1.36 6.48
N VAL A 156 14.67 0.96 7.73
CA VAL A 156 15.10 1.86 8.81
C VAL A 156 16.38 1.27 9.43
N PRO A 157 17.56 1.87 9.22
CA PRO A 157 18.84 1.26 9.57
C PRO A 157 18.93 0.70 11.00
N GLY A 158 18.40 1.43 12.00
CA GLY A 158 18.43 1.01 13.41
C GLY A 158 17.65 -0.28 13.70
N TYR A 159 16.66 -0.63 12.88
CA TYR A 159 15.87 -1.86 13.02
C TYR A 159 16.28 -2.92 12.01
N THR A 160 16.38 -2.54 10.74
CA THR A 160 16.47 -3.49 9.63
C THR A 160 17.86 -4.14 9.51
N LYS A 161 18.94 -3.44 9.88
CA LYS A 161 20.30 -4.00 9.86
C LYS A 161 20.51 -5.14 10.86
N ASN A 162 19.62 -5.31 11.84
CA ASN A 162 19.64 -6.47 12.74
C ASN A 162 19.13 -7.75 12.07
N VAL A 163 18.50 -7.63 10.89
CA VAL A 163 17.79 -8.71 10.20
C VAL A 163 18.40 -9.00 8.82
N TYR A 164 18.74 -7.93 8.09
CA TYR A 164 19.25 -7.95 6.73
C TYR A 164 20.62 -7.27 6.67
N VAL A 165 21.50 -7.79 5.82
CA VAL A 165 22.84 -7.23 5.59
C VAL A 165 22.74 -5.86 4.93
N ASP A 166 21.88 -5.75 3.92
CA ASP A 166 21.63 -4.51 3.19
C ASP A 166 20.18 -4.46 2.68
N GLN A 167 19.83 -3.30 2.12
CA GLN A 167 18.50 -3.05 1.58
C GLN A 167 18.18 -3.92 0.35
N LYS A 168 19.21 -4.39 -0.37
CA LYS A 168 19.03 -5.25 -1.53
C LYS A 168 18.56 -6.64 -1.08
N GLU A 169 19.15 -7.20 -0.03
CA GLU A 169 18.74 -8.49 0.52
C GLU A 169 17.27 -8.44 0.99
N MET A 170 16.85 -7.36 1.66
CA MET A 170 15.44 -7.15 2.01
C MET A 170 14.57 -7.03 0.75
N GLY A 171 15.05 -6.34 -0.28
CA GLY A 171 14.35 -6.21 -1.55
C GLY A 171 14.15 -7.54 -2.28
N ASP A 172 15.09 -8.48 -2.18
CA ASP A 172 14.94 -9.83 -2.74
C ASP A 172 13.74 -10.57 -2.08
N ASP A 173 13.54 -10.40 -0.77
CA ASP A 173 12.36 -10.93 -0.06
C ASP A 173 11.05 -10.23 -0.46
N VAL A 174 11.07 -8.91 -0.61
CA VAL A 174 9.90 -8.14 -1.11
C VAL A 174 9.50 -8.62 -2.51
N VAL A 175 10.45 -8.79 -3.41
CA VAL A 175 10.20 -9.28 -4.78
C VAL A 175 9.62 -10.69 -4.76
N ARG A 176 10.14 -11.58 -3.91
CA ARG A 176 9.60 -12.93 -3.75
C ARG A 176 8.13 -12.88 -3.30
N ILE A 177 7.81 -12.08 -2.29
CA ILE A 177 6.45 -11.94 -1.75
C ILE A 177 5.48 -11.39 -2.80
N LEU A 178 5.86 -10.34 -3.53
CA LEU A 178 5.03 -9.77 -4.59
C LEU A 178 4.86 -10.75 -5.77
N ARG A 179 5.88 -11.57 -6.06
CA ARG A 179 5.78 -12.63 -7.07
C ARG A 179 4.77 -13.71 -6.64
N GLU A 180 4.80 -14.14 -5.39
CA GLU A 180 3.81 -15.08 -4.84
C GLU A 180 2.40 -14.48 -4.95
N GLU A 181 2.22 -13.20 -4.63
CA GLU A 181 0.94 -12.50 -4.78
C GLU A 181 0.45 -12.46 -6.23
N LEU A 182 1.33 -12.16 -7.19
CA LEU A 182 0.98 -12.16 -8.62
C LEU A 182 0.50 -13.53 -9.10
N LEU A 183 1.16 -14.60 -8.65
CA LEU A 183 0.79 -15.97 -9.03
C LEU A 183 -0.59 -16.32 -8.48
N ASP A 184 -0.91 -15.94 -7.24
CA ASP A 184 -2.21 -16.20 -6.64
C ASP A 184 -3.32 -15.34 -7.27
N LEU A 185 -3.04 -14.08 -7.59
CA LEU A 185 -3.97 -13.20 -8.33
C LEU A 185 -4.26 -13.77 -9.71
N ALA A 186 -3.23 -14.21 -10.44
CA ALA A 186 -3.40 -14.85 -11.75
C ALA A 186 -4.21 -16.15 -11.62
N ALA A 187 -3.94 -16.98 -10.62
CA ALA A 187 -4.70 -18.21 -10.35
C ALA A 187 -6.17 -17.93 -9.99
N ALA A 188 -6.47 -16.81 -9.35
CA ALA A 188 -7.83 -16.36 -9.07
C ALA A 188 -8.54 -15.77 -10.31
N GLY A 189 -7.82 -15.53 -11.41
CA GLY A 189 -8.37 -14.97 -12.66
C GLY A 189 -8.18 -13.47 -12.82
N CYS A 190 -7.28 -12.85 -12.06
CA CYS A 190 -6.93 -11.43 -12.23
C CYS A 190 -6.04 -11.25 -13.47
N GLU A 191 -6.52 -10.45 -14.42
CA GLU A 191 -5.83 -10.20 -15.70
C GLU A 191 -4.91 -8.98 -15.64
N PHE A 192 -5.20 -8.03 -14.73
CA PHE A 192 -4.51 -6.75 -14.64
C PHE A 192 -3.99 -6.49 -13.23
N VAL A 193 -2.67 -6.45 -13.09
CA VAL A 193 -2.01 -5.98 -11.86
C VAL A 193 -1.13 -4.78 -12.20
N GLN A 194 -1.29 -3.71 -11.43
CA GLN A 194 -0.52 -2.48 -11.55
C GLN A 194 0.38 -2.34 -10.32
N PHE A 195 1.69 -2.15 -10.54
CA PHE A 195 2.61 -1.73 -9.49
C PHE A 195 2.87 -0.24 -9.58
N ASP A 196 2.62 0.49 -8.50
CA ASP A 196 2.94 1.92 -8.45
C ASP A 196 4.28 2.17 -7.76
N GLU A 197 5.14 2.90 -8.47
CA GLU A 197 6.50 3.25 -8.08
C GLU A 197 6.73 4.76 -8.19
N PRO A 198 5.99 5.59 -7.42
CA PRO A 198 6.04 7.05 -7.56
C PRO A 198 7.42 7.64 -7.22
N VAL A 199 8.27 6.87 -6.54
CA VAL A 199 9.60 7.27 -6.07
C VAL A 199 10.74 6.79 -6.98
N LEU A 200 10.43 6.02 -8.04
CA LEU A 200 11.47 5.45 -8.90
C LEU A 200 12.23 6.52 -9.69
N THR A 201 11.59 7.63 -10.03
CA THR A 201 12.22 8.76 -10.72
C THR A 201 13.34 9.38 -9.90
N GLU A 202 13.31 9.29 -8.56
CA GLU A 202 14.38 9.78 -7.69
C GLU A 202 15.71 9.07 -7.95
N VAL A 203 15.70 7.81 -8.43
CA VAL A 203 16.93 7.07 -8.78
C VAL A 203 17.68 7.73 -9.95
N VAL A 204 16.95 8.35 -10.88
CA VAL A 204 17.53 8.90 -12.12
C VAL A 204 17.64 10.42 -12.07
N MET A 205 16.70 11.09 -11.39
CA MET A 205 16.54 12.55 -11.44
C MET A 205 17.09 13.28 -10.21
N SER A 206 17.52 12.57 -9.16
CA SER A 206 18.24 13.23 -8.07
C SER A 206 19.66 13.60 -8.52
N ALA A 207 19.92 14.90 -8.74
CA ALA A 207 21.28 15.41 -8.97
C ALA A 207 22.18 14.98 -7.80
N GLU A 208 23.39 14.48 -8.09
CA GLU A 208 24.39 13.93 -7.14
C GLU A 208 23.87 13.88 -5.71
N CYS A 209 23.09 12.83 -5.45
CA CYS A 209 22.17 12.75 -4.34
C CYS A 209 22.94 12.66 -3.02
N GLY A 210 23.23 13.80 -2.41
CA GLY A 210 23.68 13.88 -1.02
C GLY A 210 22.65 13.36 -0.01
N ARG A 211 21.45 12.93 -0.46
CA ARG A 211 20.39 12.37 0.39
C ARG A 211 19.62 11.23 -0.29
N ARG A 212 20.11 10.02 -0.02
CA ARG A 212 19.46 8.69 -0.08
C ARG A 212 18.86 8.26 -1.43
N THR A 213 19.71 7.57 -2.18
CA THR A 213 19.34 6.28 -2.76
C THR A 213 20.33 5.22 -2.25
N PHE A 214 19.81 4.24 -1.50
CA PHE A 214 20.48 3.01 -1.00
C PHE A 214 21.62 3.09 0.04
N MET A 215 21.93 4.25 0.65
CA MET A 215 22.91 4.32 1.76
C MET A 215 22.26 4.78 3.07
#